data_AF-A0A8K9V0X3-F1
#
_entry.id   AF-A0A8K9V0X3-F1
#
_cell.length_a   1.000
_cell.length_b   1.000
_cell.length_c   1.000
_cell.angle_alpha   90.00
_cell.angle_beta   90.00
_cell.angle_gamma   90.00
#
_symmetry.space_group_name_H-M   'P 1'
#
loop_
_entity.id
_entity.type
_entity.pdbx_description
1 polymer ?
#
loop_
_entity_poly.entity_id
_entity_poly.type
_entity_poly.pdbx_seq_one_letter_code
_entity_poly.pdbx_strand_id
1 'polypeptide(L)'
;MYVATTVFTPLEYGCVGLSEEEAESRHPSIQDSIEVYHAFYKLLEFTVAERCQHVVCERDGGQRILGLHFTSSNAGEVTQGFAMGFQCGATLTHLTETVVIHPTCAEELTKVNVSKRSGLDATVTGC
;
A
#
# COMPACT_ATOMS: atom_id res chain seq x y z
N MET A 1 8.27 16.28 4.13
CA MET A 1 7.87 16.30 2.71
C MET A 1 7.91 14.87 2.22
N TYR A 2 6.81 14.35 1.68
CA TYR A 2 6.78 13.00 1.10
C TYR A 2 7.25 13.10 -0.36
N VAL A 3 8.31 12.37 -0.71
CA VAL A 3 8.80 12.28 -2.08
C VAL A 3 8.49 10.87 -2.56
N ALA A 4 7.62 10.74 -3.56
CA ALA A 4 7.36 9.47 -4.21
C ALA A 4 8.56 9.06 -5.07
N THR A 5 8.89 7.78 -5.07
CA THR A 5 9.99 7.21 -5.83
C THR A 5 9.55 5.93 -6.51
N THR A 6 10.03 5.69 -7.72
CA THR A 6 9.78 4.46 -8.46
C THR A 6 11.06 3.88 -9.01
N VAL A 7 11.22 2.56 -8.85
CA VAL A 7 12.30 1.76 -9.42
C VAL A 7 11.72 1.00 -10.62
N PHE A 8 12.22 1.31 -11.82
CA PHE A 8 11.76 0.74 -13.09
C PHE A 8 12.44 -0.60 -13.41
N THR A 9 12.22 -1.60 -12.57
CA THR A 9 12.55 -3.00 -12.84
C THR A 9 11.53 -3.64 -13.79
N PRO A 10 11.77 -4.85 -14.35
CA PRO A 10 10.80 -5.54 -15.21
C PRO A 10 9.40 -5.69 -14.58
N LEU A 11 9.36 -5.75 -13.25
CA LEU A 11 8.18 -5.49 -12.45
C LEU A 11 8.51 -4.26 -11.59
N GLU A 12 7.89 -3.12 -11.88
CA GLU A 12 8.22 -1.85 -11.24
C GLU A 12 7.81 -1.84 -9.77
N TYR A 13 8.51 -1.03 -9.00
CA TYR A 13 8.23 -0.81 -7.59
C TYR A 13 8.12 0.67 -7.30
N GLY A 14 6.94 1.12 -6.89
CA GLY A 14 6.65 2.48 -6.49
C GLY A 14 6.42 2.57 -4.99
N CYS A 15 6.97 3.60 -4.36
CA CYS A 15 6.74 3.87 -2.94
C CYS A 15 6.63 5.36 -2.61
N VAL A 16 5.91 5.65 -1.54
CA VAL A 16 5.82 6.98 -0.92
C VAL A 16 5.67 6.83 0.59
N GLY A 17 6.37 7.67 1.36
CA GLY A 17 6.37 7.59 2.81
C GLY A 17 7.51 6.75 3.38
N LEU A 18 7.29 6.18 4.55
CA LEU A 18 8.26 5.38 5.30
C LEU A 18 8.19 3.91 4.88
N SER A 19 9.32 3.21 4.93
CA SER A 19 9.28 1.74 4.95
C SER A 19 8.70 1.23 6.27
N GLU A 20 8.38 -0.06 6.33
CA GLU A 20 7.95 -0.71 7.58
C GLU A 20 8.99 -0.51 8.68
N GLU A 21 10.26 -0.83 8.41
CA GLU A 21 11.35 -0.72 9.38
C GLU A 21 11.60 0.75 9.78
N GLU A 22 11.44 1.68 8.84
CA GLU A 22 11.62 3.10 9.12
C GLU A 22 10.44 3.70 9.91
N ALA A 23 9.22 3.18 9.71
CA ALA A 23 8.08 3.56 10.53
C ALA A 23 8.29 3.13 11.98
N GLU A 24 8.80 1.92 12.21
CA GLU A 24 9.14 1.41 13.54
C GLU A 24 10.32 2.18 14.16
N SER A 25 11.37 2.45 13.39
CA SER A 25 12.58 3.14 13.89
C SER A 25 12.33 4.60 14.25
N ARG A 26 11.53 5.32 13.44
CA ARG A 26 11.22 6.75 13.66
C ARG A 26 10.16 6.99 14.70
N HIS A 27 9.32 6.00 14.98
CA HIS A 27 8.23 6.13 15.92
C HIS A 27 8.28 5.06 17.03
N PRO A 28 9.39 5.00 17.80
CA PRO A 28 9.57 3.97 18.83
C PRO A 28 8.49 4.02 19.92
N SER A 29 7.89 5.20 20.17
CA SER A 29 6.81 5.38 21.15
C SER A 29 5.46 4.77 20.73
N ILE A 30 5.25 4.53 19.43
CA ILE A 30 4.01 3.98 18.88
C ILE A 30 4.26 2.72 18.06
N GLN A 31 5.42 2.06 18.24
CA GLN A 31 5.80 0.86 17.50
C GLN A 31 4.72 -0.23 17.59
N ASP A 32 4.17 -0.45 18.79
CA ASP A 32 3.07 -1.41 19.02
C ASP A 32 1.76 -1.01 18.34
N SER A 33 1.62 0.27 17.98
CA SER A 33 0.49 0.85 17.27
C SER A 33 0.77 0.99 15.77
N ILE A 34 1.85 0.43 15.21
CA ILE A 34 2.02 0.36 13.75
C ILE A 34 1.32 -0.90 13.21
N GLU A 35 0.50 -0.72 12.18
CA GLU A 35 -0.19 -1.80 11.49
C GLU A 35 0.18 -1.79 10.00
N VAL A 36 0.53 -2.97 9.48
CA VAL A 36 0.85 -3.17 8.07
C VAL A 36 -0.24 -3.99 7.43
N TYR A 37 -0.92 -3.42 6.44
CA TYR A 37 -1.89 -4.10 5.60
C TYR A 37 -1.22 -4.52 4.30
N HIS A 38 -1.45 -5.74 3.85
CA HIS A 38 -0.82 -6.25 2.64
C HIS A 38 -1.73 -7.20 1.88
N ALA A 39 -1.48 -7.33 0.58
CA ALA A 39 -2.18 -8.27 -0.27
C ALA A 39 -1.29 -8.70 -1.45
N PHE A 40 -1.44 -9.94 -1.87
CA PHE A 40 -0.94 -10.41 -3.16
C PHE A 40 -2.08 -10.44 -4.15
N TYR A 41 -1.86 -9.86 -5.32
CA TYR A 41 -2.88 -9.74 -6.36
C TYR A 41 -2.31 -10.19 -7.70
N LYS A 42 -3.23 -10.46 -8.63
CA LYS A 42 -2.92 -10.91 -9.97
C LYS A 42 -3.57 -9.98 -10.97
N LEU A 43 -2.78 -9.41 -11.88
CA LEU A 43 -3.33 -8.54 -12.90
C LEU A 43 -4.09 -9.31 -13.96
N LEU A 44 -5.20 -8.73 -14.42
CA LEU A 44 -5.93 -9.25 -15.56
C LEU A 44 -5.04 -9.33 -16.83
N GLU A 45 -4.18 -8.32 -17.02
CA GLU A 45 -3.21 -8.26 -18.13
C GLU A 45 -2.12 -9.35 -18.04
N PHE A 46 -1.84 -9.84 -16.82
CA PHE A 46 -0.81 -10.86 -16.56
C PHE A 46 -1.45 -12.04 -15.84
N THR A 47 -2.07 -12.95 -16.60
CA THR A 47 -2.71 -14.16 -16.08
C THR A 47 -1.72 -15.15 -15.43
N VAL A 48 -0.45 -14.80 -15.20
CA VAL A 48 0.61 -15.70 -14.71
C VAL A 48 1.53 -15.09 -13.63
N ALA A 49 1.49 -13.79 -13.33
CA ALA A 49 2.41 -13.20 -12.34
C ALA A 49 1.70 -12.78 -11.04
N GLU A 50 2.12 -13.33 -9.90
CA GLU A 50 1.76 -12.85 -8.56
C GLU A 50 2.50 -11.54 -8.28
N ARG A 51 1.79 -10.53 -7.80
CA ARG A 51 2.32 -9.21 -7.43
C ARG A 51 2.00 -8.90 -5.98
N CYS A 52 2.79 -8.03 -5.37
CA CYS A 52 2.66 -7.67 -3.95
C CYS A 52 2.41 -6.16 -3.78
N GLN A 53 1.60 -5.82 -2.78
CA GLN A 53 1.40 -4.46 -2.31
C GLN A 53 1.29 -4.45 -0.79
N HIS A 54 1.73 -3.37 -0.16
CA HIS A 54 1.55 -3.16 1.27
C HIS A 54 1.42 -1.68 1.63
N VAL A 55 0.66 -1.43 2.69
CA VAL A 55 0.35 -0.13 3.26
C VAL A 55 0.69 -0.18 4.74
N VAL A 56 1.52 0.76 5.19
CA VAL A 56 1.93 0.93 6.58
C VAL A 56 1.15 2.10 7.16
N CYS A 57 0.46 1.88 8.29
CA CYS A 57 -0.37 2.90 8.93
C CYS A 57 -0.32 2.81 10.45
N GLU A 58 -0.79 3.86 11.10
CA GLU A 58 -1.06 3.84 12.54
C GLU A 58 -2.36 3.05 12.81
N ARG A 59 -2.35 2.18 13.81
CA ARG A 59 -3.50 1.43 14.30
C ARG A 59 -4.43 2.33 15.10
N ASP A 60 -3.87 3.05 16.06
CA ASP A 60 -4.58 3.88 17.02
C ASP A 60 -4.52 5.35 16.56
N GLY A 61 -5.52 6.15 16.93
CA GLY A 61 -5.63 7.53 16.46
C GLY A 61 -6.33 7.64 15.09
N GLY A 62 -5.89 8.58 14.25
CA GLY A 62 -6.54 8.90 12.97
C GLY A 62 -6.30 7.90 11.84
N GLN A 63 -5.66 6.75 12.13
CA GLN A 63 -5.25 5.74 11.15
C GLN A 63 -4.48 6.32 9.95
N ARG A 64 -3.55 7.23 10.23
CA ARG A 64 -2.77 7.90 9.20
C ARG A 64 -1.90 6.90 8.45
N ILE A 65 -1.84 7.03 7.13
CA ILE A 65 -0.91 6.23 6.31
C ILE A 65 0.49 6.82 6.46
N LEU A 66 1.43 5.98 6.91
CA LEU A 66 2.83 6.32 7.10
C LEU A 66 3.68 5.95 5.88
N GLY A 67 3.30 4.89 5.17
CA GLY A 67 4.01 4.36 4.01
C GLY A 67 3.09 3.59 3.07
N LEU A 68 3.34 3.67 1.77
CA LEU A 68 2.65 2.91 0.73
C LEU A 68 3.68 2.38 -0.25
N HIS A 69 3.57 1.09 -0.55
CA HIS A 69 4.50 0.35 -1.37
C HIS A 69 3.72 -0.54 -2.33
N PHE A 70 4.04 -0.40 -3.61
CA PHE A 70 3.24 -0.98 -4.68
C PHE A 70 4.15 -1.55 -5.76
N THR A 71 3.95 -2.83 -6.08
CA THR A 71 4.75 -3.52 -7.10
C THR A 71 3.86 -3.86 -8.29
N SER A 72 4.05 -3.20 -9.43
CA SER A 72 3.21 -3.37 -10.63
C SER A 72 3.92 -2.93 -11.92
N SER A 73 3.23 -2.94 -13.07
CA SER A 73 3.77 -2.63 -14.41
C SER A 73 3.60 -1.17 -14.79
N ASN A 74 2.97 -0.39 -13.90
CA ASN A 74 2.78 1.06 -13.99
C ASN A 74 2.84 1.62 -12.56
N ALA A 75 3.84 1.21 -11.79
CA ALA A 75 3.91 1.53 -10.37
C ALA A 75 4.16 3.04 -10.16
N GLY A 76 4.89 3.69 -11.07
CA GLY A 76 5.12 5.14 -11.01
C GLY A 76 3.84 5.95 -11.13
N GLU A 77 2.99 5.61 -12.10
CA GLU A 77 1.71 6.26 -12.38
C GLU A 77 0.77 6.13 -11.19
N VAL A 78 0.69 4.93 -10.61
CA VAL A 78 -0.15 4.65 -9.43
C VAL A 78 0.37 5.40 -8.21
N THR A 79 1.66 5.27 -7.88
CA THR A 79 2.25 5.90 -6.69
C THR A 79 2.18 7.42 -6.75
N GLN A 80 2.31 8.04 -7.94
CA GLN A 80 2.18 9.49 -8.11
C GLN A 80 0.82 10.03 -7.64
N GLY A 81 -0.27 9.30 -7.93
CA GLY A 81 -1.61 9.66 -7.46
C GLY A 81 -1.74 9.60 -5.93
N PHE A 82 -1.25 8.52 -5.32
CA PHE A 82 -1.27 8.35 -3.86
C PHE A 82 -0.37 9.35 -3.13
N ALA A 83 0.71 9.81 -3.75
CA ALA A 83 1.60 10.83 -3.16
C ALA A 83 0.86 12.13 -2.80
N MET A 84 -0.12 12.53 -3.62
CA MET A 84 -1.01 13.66 -3.30
C MET A 84 -1.83 13.37 -2.03
N GLY A 85 -2.37 12.16 -1.90
CA GLY A 85 -3.09 11.73 -0.70
C GLY A 85 -2.24 11.85 0.58
N PHE A 86 -0.96 11.48 0.51
CA PHE A 86 -0.03 11.63 1.63
C PHE A 86 0.16 13.10 2.04
N GLN A 87 0.24 14.00 1.06
CA GLN A 87 0.34 15.44 1.32
C GLN A 87 -0.94 16.00 1.97
N CYS A 88 -2.10 15.41 1.68
CA CYS A 88 -3.39 15.76 2.28
C CYS A 88 -3.66 15.04 3.62
N GLY A 89 -2.75 14.20 4.11
CA GLY A 89 -2.96 13.45 5.36
C GLY A 89 -3.91 12.26 5.21
N ALA A 90 -3.78 11.51 4.12
CA ALA A 90 -4.56 10.29 3.89
C ALA A 90 -4.52 9.32 5.08
N THR A 91 -5.65 8.66 5.30
CA THR A 91 -5.87 7.67 6.35
C THR A 91 -6.28 6.35 5.69
N LEU A 92 -6.21 5.26 6.45
CA LEU A 92 -6.66 3.96 5.96
C LEU A 92 -8.14 4.01 5.54
N THR A 93 -8.99 4.72 6.28
CA THR A 93 -10.41 4.93 5.93
C THR A 93 -10.57 5.63 4.58
N HIS A 94 -9.82 6.72 4.34
CA HIS A 94 -9.84 7.39 3.03
C HIS A 94 -9.48 6.42 1.90
N LEU A 95 -8.49 5.54 2.12
CA LEU A 95 -8.07 4.55 1.15
C LEU A 95 -9.15 3.49 0.88
N THR A 96 -9.73 2.90 1.93
CA THR A 96 -10.72 1.81 1.82
C THR A 96 -12.10 2.25 1.35
N GLU A 97 -12.47 3.52 1.58
CA GLU A 97 -13.75 4.10 1.15
C GLU A 97 -13.67 4.78 -0.24
N THR A 98 -12.49 4.81 -0.86
CA THR A 98 -12.31 5.38 -2.20
C THR A 98 -13.08 4.56 -3.24
N VAL A 99 -13.91 5.23 -4.05
CA VAL A 99 -14.54 4.61 -5.22
C VAL A 99 -13.47 4.29 -6.26
N VAL A 100 -13.39 3.03 -6.66
CA VAL A 100 -12.34 2.54 -7.56
C VAL A 100 -12.75 2.60 -9.03
N ILE A 101 -11.73 2.63 -9.88
CA ILE A 101 -11.85 2.37 -11.31
C ILE A 101 -11.57 0.88 -11.54
N HIS A 102 -12.46 0.18 -12.23
CA HIS A 102 -12.35 -1.25 -12.51
C HIS A 102 -12.39 -1.54 -14.03
N PRO A 103 -11.53 -2.45 -14.56
CA PRO A 103 -10.43 -3.13 -13.88
C PRO A 103 -9.14 -2.29 -13.92
N THR A 104 -8.46 -2.11 -12.78
CA THR A 104 -7.15 -1.44 -12.73
C THR A 104 -6.18 -2.12 -11.76
N CYS A 105 -4.88 -1.85 -11.89
CA CYS A 105 -3.91 -2.30 -10.89
C CYS A 105 -4.09 -1.54 -9.56
N ALA A 106 -4.49 -0.27 -9.64
CA ALA A 106 -4.56 0.64 -8.51
C ALA A 106 -5.71 0.33 -7.55
N GLU A 107 -6.81 -0.24 -8.06
CA GLU A 107 -7.95 -0.62 -7.21
C GLU A 107 -7.57 -1.65 -6.14
N GLU A 108 -6.52 -2.44 -6.37
CA GLU A 108 -6.08 -3.44 -5.40
C GLU A 108 -5.59 -2.77 -4.10
N LEU A 109 -5.01 -1.57 -4.16
CA LEU A 109 -4.55 -0.83 -2.98
C LEU A 109 -5.71 -0.44 -2.05
N THR A 110 -6.94 -0.31 -2.57
CA THR A 110 -8.11 0.04 -1.74
C THR A 110 -8.77 -1.19 -1.12
N LYS A 111 -8.39 -2.39 -1.54
CA LYS A 111 -8.95 -3.67 -1.06
C LYS A 111 -8.16 -4.30 0.09
N VAL A 112 -7.06 -3.67 0.52
CA VAL A 112 -6.20 -4.20 1.58
C VAL A 112 -6.96 -4.32 2.90
N ASN A 113 -7.08 -5.54 3.42
CA ASN A 113 -7.80 -5.84 4.66
C ASN A 113 -7.09 -6.87 5.56
N VAL A 114 -6.09 -7.58 5.03
CA VAL A 114 -5.25 -8.50 5.80
C VAL A 114 -4.11 -7.72 6.42
N SER A 115 -3.98 -7.81 7.75
CA SER A 115 -2.87 -7.21 8.46
C SER A 115 -1.77 -8.23 8.72
N LYS A 116 -0.51 -7.83 8.58
CA LYS A 116 0.65 -8.71 8.81
C LYS A 116 0.63 -9.30 10.22
N ARG A 117 0.14 -8.53 11.21
CA ARG A 117 0.02 -8.97 12.60
C ARG A 117 -1.06 -10.05 12.80
N SER A 118 -2.11 -10.07 11.99
CA SER A 118 -3.15 -11.09 12.10
C SER A 118 -2.65 -12.48 11.70
N GLY A 119 -1.54 -12.57 10.98
CA GLY A 119 -0.96 -13.83 10.50
C GLY A 119 -1.84 -14.58 9.49
N LEU A 120 -2.83 -13.89 8.91
CA LEU A 120 -3.70 -14.47 7.88
C LEU A 120 -2.97 -14.47 6.53
N ASP A 121 -3.37 -15.37 5.64
CA ASP A 121 -2.86 -15.39 4.27
C ASP A 121 -3.36 -14.16 3.51
N ALA A 122 -2.42 -13.37 2.99
CA ALA A 122 -2.68 -12.15 2.23
C ALA A 122 -2.88 -12.41 0.73
N THR A 123 -2.85 -13.67 0.31
CA THR A 123 -3.11 -14.05 -1.08
C THR A 123 -4.57 -13.81 -1.42
N VAL A 124 -4.83 -12.89 -2.34
CA VAL A 124 -6.19 -12.63 -2.82
C VAL A 124 -6.65 -13.86 -3.60
N THR A 125 -7.51 -14.65 -2.96
CA THR A 125 -8.17 -15.80 -3.55
C THR A 125 -9.49 -15.33 -4.17
N GLY A 126 -9.45 -14.87 -5.42
CA GLY A 126 -10.63 -14.53 -6.21
C GLY A 126 -10.26 -14.17 -7.65
N CYS A 127 -11.11 -14.37 -8.67
CA CYS A 127 -12.56 -14.59 -8.67
C CYS A 127 -13.05 -15.93 -8.11
#